data_AF-A0A3L6LYU0-F1
#
_entry.id   AF-A0A3L6LYU0-F1
#
_cell.length_a   1.000
_cell.length_b   1.000
_cell.length_c   1.000
_cell.angle_alpha   90.00
_cell.angle_beta   90.00
_cell.angle_gamma   90.00
#
_symmetry.space_group_name_H-M   'P 1'
#
loop_
_entity.id
_entity.type
_entity.pdbx_description
1 polymer ?
#
loop_
_entity_poly.entity_id
_entity_poly.type
_entity_poly.pdbx_seq_one_letter_code
_entity_poly.pdbx_strand_id
1 'polypeptide(L)'
;MPRHHFGRQLAKPGTAEQGPFQRRTPDGQVDARLAGCKFLEYLTSKEMALTRTLESAGIVQTAASAPRLAQIVSPPFACGVAWLINALLYLDIRVTNTVFEPGHWQTSDDSWHMSDAAEAHLKWHLPVLHERQSFSFPEALHIRWEHRLDFAASEARPTILFVRDPRDAVYSLYRRSYAERMSFLGYLNRPDIWPDHFPGLFQMPPMESFAYFSWYWQAMAEAMPVKLVRFEDVKASPVETLRDVLQFLGIARSDEELHAAAESSGFEKARQAMQQMESDTGKTFKTARKGQVGEWRQSYSFLARVSIRNLGRAMIAGLGYAEDKGGPVSEQIPKNWRDQLSQGIPPALRSLVTAWLEATEHGKGPGFQEMATAVREQAIAGKDLLRLGAIVEAIFYVQRIFADTASPQARIALNTFVNLNLFYFDQWPVQVAAWSGLRRLETETGAPILQRLGNYQQYRLRILNRMWKLNRIGKLF
;
A
#
# COMPACT_ATOMS: atom_id res chain seq x y z
N MET A 1 -38.75 -40.16 27.40
CA MET A 1 -38.34 -41.57 27.19
C MET A 1 -38.89 -42.06 25.86
N PRO A 2 -38.27 -43.01 25.15
CA PRO A 2 -36.95 -43.64 25.33
C PRO A 2 -35.97 -43.23 24.20
N ARG A 3 -34.68 -42.94 24.47
CA ARG A 3 -33.54 -43.85 24.76
C ARG A 3 -33.21 -44.83 23.63
N HIS A 4 -32.11 -44.55 22.93
CA HIS A 4 -31.20 -45.61 22.47
C HIS A 4 -29.79 -45.32 22.96
N HIS A 5 -29.34 -46.23 23.84
CA HIS A 5 -27.97 -46.44 24.27
C HIS A 5 -27.19 -47.14 23.16
N PHE A 6 -25.93 -46.74 22.95
CA PHE A 6 -24.85 -47.71 22.78
C PHE A 6 -23.59 -47.15 23.45
N GLY A 7 -23.03 -47.93 24.37
CA GLY A 7 -21.74 -47.71 24.98
C GLY A 7 -20.82 -48.90 24.69
N ARG A 8 -19.51 -48.62 24.65
CA ARG A 8 -18.36 -49.46 25.06
C ARG A 8 -17.09 -48.62 24.83
N GLN A 9 -16.46 -48.09 25.88
CA GLN A 9 -15.35 -48.66 26.66
C GLN A 9 -14.06 -49.00 25.88
N LEU A 10 -13.07 -48.13 26.15
CA LEU A 10 -11.66 -48.39 26.53
C LEU A 10 -10.73 -49.20 25.60
N ALA A 11 -9.69 -48.51 25.10
CA ALA A 11 -8.29 -48.92 25.25
C ALA A 11 -7.33 -47.71 25.08
N LYS A 12 -6.49 -47.46 26.08
CA LYS A 12 -5.12 -46.89 25.92
C LYS A 12 -4.19 -48.09 25.65
N PRO A 13 -3.12 -47.99 24.83
CA PRO A 13 -1.87 -47.26 25.14
C PRO A 13 -1.34 -46.51 23.89
N GLY A 14 -0.32 -45.65 23.90
CA GLY A 14 0.93 -45.63 24.61
C GLY A 14 1.81 -44.52 24.01
N THR A 15 2.67 -43.98 24.85
CA THR A 15 3.68 -42.95 24.56
C THR A 15 4.79 -43.48 23.65
N ALA A 16 5.19 -42.69 22.65
CA ALA A 16 6.52 -42.76 22.05
C ALA A 16 6.91 -41.38 21.49
N GLU A 17 7.90 -40.77 22.15
CA GLU A 17 8.67 -39.64 21.64
C GLU A 17 9.42 -40.07 20.37
N GLN A 18 9.35 -39.26 19.31
CA GLN A 18 10.31 -39.31 18.20
C GLN A 18 10.66 -37.88 17.79
N GLY A 19 11.97 -37.57 17.88
CA GLY A 19 12.56 -36.29 17.54
C GLY A 19 12.57 -35.98 16.03
N PRO A 20 13.14 -34.83 15.65
CA PRO A 20 12.96 -34.28 14.30
C PRO A 20 13.75 -35.07 13.25
N PHE A 21 13.01 -35.63 12.31
CA PHE A 21 13.49 -36.22 11.06
C PHE A 21 14.26 -35.18 10.22
N GLN A 22 15.57 -35.39 10.07
CA GLN A 22 16.34 -34.82 8.95
C GLN A 22 16.12 -35.70 7.71
N ARG A 23 15.55 -35.13 6.65
CA ARG A 23 15.50 -35.79 5.33
C ARG A 23 16.87 -35.65 4.66
N ARG A 24 17.55 -36.77 4.40
CA ARG A 24 18.67 -36.85 3.46
C ARG A 24 18.12 -36.96 2.03
N THR A 25 18.71 -36.24 1.08
CA THR A 25 18.50 -36.48 -0.35
C THR A 25 19.34 -37.69 -0.82
N PRO A 26 18.91 -38.40 -1.88
CA PRO A 26 19.58 -39.64 -2.32
C PRO A 26 20.99 -39.48 -2.90
N ASP A 27 21.41 -38.27 -3.29
CA ASP A 27 22.58 -38.11 -4.18
C ASP A 27 23.82 -37.46 -3.55
N GLY A 28 23.87 -37.29 -2.22
CA GLY A 28 25.11 -36.91 -1.52
C GLY A 28 25.74 -35.55 -1.92
N GLN A 29 25.06 -34.72 -2.71
CA GLN A 29 25.54 -33.39 -3.08
C GLN A 29 25.14 -32.33 -2.06
N VAL A 30 26.13 -31.56 -1.61
CA VAL A 30 25.96 -30.41 -0.72
C VAL A 30 25.26 -29.28 -1.49
N ASP A 31 24.18 -28.76 -0.92
CA ASP A 31 23.44 -27.61 -1.47
C ASP A 31 24.31 -26.35 -1.48
N ALA A 32 24.81 -25.97 -2.66
CA ALA A 32 25.68 -24.82 -2.87
C ALA A 32 25.01 -23.47 -2.51
N ARG A 33 23.68 -23.43 -2.31
CA ARG A 33 22.97 -22.20 -1.92
C ARG A 33 23.13 -21.86 -0.43
N LEU A 34 23.40 -22.85 0.43
CA LEU A 34 23.62 -22.65 1.86
C LEU A 34 25.05 -22.19 2.21
N ALA A 35 26.03 -22.47 1.34
CA ALA A 35 27.41 -22.03 1.52
C ALA A 35 27.60 -20.53 1.22
N GLY A 36 26.85 -19.99 0.25
CA GLY A 36 26.89 -18.57 -0.11
C GLY A 36 26.35 -17.63 0.97
N CYS A 37 25.25 -17.99 1.64
CA CYS A 37 24.68 -17.19 2.73
C CYS A 37 25.59 -17.13 3.96
N LYS A 38 26.18 -18.26 4.37
CA LYS A 38 27.09 -18.28 5.52
C LYS A 38 28.41 -17.53 5.27
N PHE A 39 28.87 -17.49 4.02
CA PHE A 39 30.07 -16.73 3.64
C PHE A 39 29.81 -15.22 3.66
N LEU A 40 28.64 -14.76 3.18
CA LEU A 40 28.24 -13.36 3.26
C LEU A 40 27.99 -12.89 4.71
N GLU A 41 27.38 -13.72 5.55
CA GLU A 41 27.21 -13.46 6.99
C GLU A 41 28.56 -13.40 7.73
N TYR A 42 29.51 -14.25 7.36
CA TYR A 42 30.87 -14.23 7.92
C TYR A 42 31.66 -12.98 7.51
N LEU A 43 31.55 -12.56 6.25
CA LEU A 43 32.20 -11.34 5.75
C LEU A 43 31.62 -10.08 6.39
N THR A 44 30.30 -9.96 6.49
CA THR A 44 29.65 -8.83 7.18
C THR A 44 29.96 -8.81 8.68
N SER A 45 30.02 -9.97 9.34
CA SER A 45 30.42 -10.07 10.75
C SER A 45 31.86 -9.60 10.97
N LYS A 46 32.81 -9.96 10.08
CA LYS A 46 34.21 -9.53 10.17
C LYS A 46 34.42 -8.06 9.83
N GLU A 47 33.72 -7.54 8.81
CA GLU A 47 33.76 -6.10 8.50
C GLU A 47 33.20 -5.28 9.67
N MET A 48 32.06 -5.68 10.24
CA MET A 48 31.51 -5.01 11.43
C MET A 48 32.43 -5.08 12.65
N ALA A 49 33.11 -6.21 12.88
CA ALA A 49 34.06 -6.36 13.98
C ALA A 49 35.32 -5.49 13.78
N LEU A 50 35.83 -5.41 12.54
CA LEU A 50 36.99 -4.59 12.21
C LEU A 50 36.66 -3.10 12.33
N THR A 51 35.51 -2.66 11.83
CA THR A 51 35.05 -1.27 11.95
C THR A 51 34.88 -0.86 13.41
N ARG A 52 34.25 -1.68 14.26
CA ARG A 52 34.14 -1.40 15.71
C ARG A 52 35.49 -1.33 16.41
N THR A 53 36.44 -2.17 16.01
CA THR A 53 37.80 -2.17 16.58
C THR A 53 38.54 -0.87 16.20
N LEU A 54 38.41 -0.43 14.94
CA LEU A 54 39.02 0.81 14.45
C LEU A 54 38.36 2.07 15.01
N GLU A 55 37.04 2.06 15.22
CA GLU A 55 36.29 3.12 15.90
C GLU A 55 36.70 3.23 17.39
N SER A 56 36.81 2.10 18.09
CA SER A 56 37.25 2.06 19.50
C SER A 56 38.69 2.53 19.71
N ALA A 57 39.52 2.45 18.67
CA ALA A 57 40.90 2.91 18.68
C ALA A 57 41.05 4.40 18.31
N GLY A 58 39.97 5.10 17.96
CA GLY A 58 40.01 6.52 17.56
C GLY A 58 40.78 6.78 16.25
N ILE A 59 41.07 5.74 15.47
CA ILE A 59 41.89 5.81 14.24
C ILE A 59 41.06 6.34 13.07
N VAL A 60 39.73 6.18 13.13
CA VAL A 60 38.79 6.72 12.15
C VAL A 60 37.97 7.80 12.81
N GLN A 61 38.24 9.07 12.46
CA GLN A 61 37.22 10.10 12.58
C GLN A 61 36.10 9.67 11.64
N THR A 62 35.03 9.08 12.18
CA THR A 62 33.85 8.71 11.40
C THR A 62 33.30 10.01 10.82
N ALA A 63 33.59 10.29 9.56
CA ALA A 63 32.79 11.22 8.79
C ALA A 63 31.34 10.81 9.05
N ALA A 64 30.55 11.70 9.64
CA ALA A 64 29.20 11.40 10.08
C ALA A 64 28.49 10.69 8.92
N SER A 65 28.26 9.38 9.07
CA SER A 65 27.69 8.57 8.00
C SER A 65 26.35 9.22 7.63
N ALA A 66 26.11 9.44 6.34
CA ALA A 66 24.85 10.01 5.88
C ALA A 66 23.67 9.29 6.57
N PRO A 67 22.64 10.03 7.03
CA PRO A 67 21.55 9.44 7.78
C PRO A 67 20.92 8.32 6.96
N ARG A 68 20.74 7.15 7.57
CA ARG A 68 20.02 6.05 6.95
C ARG A 68 18.58 6.48 6.74
N LEU A 69 18.03 6.22 5.56
CA LEU A 69 16.66 6.55 5.24
C LEU A 69 15.78 5.31 5.37
N ALA A 70 14.58 5.50 5.93
CA ALA A 70 13.49 4.53 5.90
C ALA A 70 12.19 5.24 5.55
N GLN A 71 11.13 4.49 5.31
CA GLN A 71 9.84 5.10 4.98
C GLN A 71 8.63 4.35 5.53
N ILE A 72 7.55 5.09 5.75
CA ILE A 72 6.23 4.56 6.10
C ILE A 72 5.26 4.97 5.01
N VAL A 73 4.55 3.99 4.46
CA VAL A 73 3.54 4.20 3.44
C VAL A 73 2.22 3.60 3.91
N SER A 74 1.14 4.34 3.70
CA SER A 74 -0.20 3.91 4.06
C SER A 74 -1.16 4.30 2.94
N PRO A 75 -2.18 3.50 2.63
CA PRO A 75 -3.26 3.98 1.78
C PRO A 75 -3.80 5.31 2.35
N PRO A 76 -4.22 6.31 1.53
CA PRO A 76 -4.78 7.58 2.01
C PRO A 76 -6.20 7.44 2.56
N PHE A 77 -6.45 6.32 3.22
CA PHE A 77 -7.68 6.01 3.94
C PHE A 77 -7.39 6.08 5.43
N ALA A 78 -8.43 5.95 6.26
CA ALA A 78 -8.30 6.04 7.71
C ALA A 78 -7.69 4.75 8.31
N CYS A 79 -6.45 4.42 7.91
CA CYS A 79 -5.70 3.24 8.37
C CYS A 79 -5.14 3.40 9.78
N GLY A 80 -4.92 4.63 10.25
CA GLY A 80 -4.43 4.87 11.62
C GLY A 80 -2.91 5.01 11.74
N VAL A 81 -2.20 5.27 10.64
CA VAL A 81 -0.72 5.45 10.60
C VAL A 81 -0.21 6.52 11.58
N ALA A 82 -1.03 7.52 11.93
CA ALA A 82 -0.72 8.53 12.94
C ALA A 82 -0.35 7.93 14.31
N TRP A 83 -0.90 6.75 14.66
CA TRP A 83 -0.51 6.02 15.86
C TRP A 83 0.99 5.67 15.83
N LEU A 84 1.47 5.10 14.73
CA LEU A 84 2.86 4.69 14.58
C LEU A 84 3.79 5.90 14.54
N ILE A 85 3.39 6.95 13.82
CA ILE A 85 4.16 8.20 13.76
C ILE A 85 4.31 8.80 15.15
N ASN A 86 3.23 8.85 15.95
CA ASN A 86 3.30 9.35 17.32
C ASN A 86 4.22 8.48 18.20
N ALA A 87 4.14 7.16 18.09
CA ALA A 87 4.97 6.25 18.88
C ALA A 87 6.46 6.41 18.55
N LEU A 88 6.79 6.51 17.26
CA LEU A 88 8.17 6.74 16.82
C LEU A 88 8.68 8.11 17.27
N LEU A 89 7.86 9.16 17.14
CA LEU A 89 8.24 10.47 17.62
C LEU A 89 8.45 10.45 19.12
N TYR A 90 7.59 9.83 19.93
CA TYR A 90 7.73 9.68 21.38
C TYR A 90 9.06 9.05 21.78
N LEU A 91 9.52 8.07 21.01
CA LEU A 91 10.81 7.39 21.17
C LEU A 91 12.00 8.16 20.61
N ASP A 92 11.81 9.44 20.25
CA ASP A 92 12.87 10.29 19.74
C ASP A 92 13.47 9.74 18.43
N ILE A 93 12.62 9.13 17.60
CA ILE A 93 12.97 8.69 16.25
C ILE A 93 12.46 9.72 15.26
N ARG A 94 13.34 10.25 14.42
CA ARG A 94 13.01 11.31 13.46
C ARG A 94 12.07 10.81 12.37
N VAL A 95 10.84 11.33 12.38
CA VAL A 95 9.82 11.07 11.37
C VAL A 95 9.42 12.37 10.68
N THR A 96 9.32 12.37 9.35
CA THR A 96 8.98 13.55 8.54
C THR A 96 7.87 13.25 7.55
N ASN A 97 6.82 14.07 7.59
CA ASN A 97 5.85 14.17 6.51
C ASN A 97 6.46 15.03 5.39
N THR A 98 6.48 14.49 4.19
CA THR A 98 7.20 15.09 3.06
C THR A 98 6.51 16.30 2.45
N VAL A 99 5.23 16.53 2.75
CA VAL A 99 4.51 17.76 2.37
C VAL A 99 5.15 19.01 3.01
N PHE A 100 5.83 18.85 4.14
CA PHE A 100 6.51 19.95 4.84
C PHE A 100 8.03 19.97 4.60
N GLU A 101 8.54 19.24 3.61
CA GLU A 101 9.95 19.32 3.24
C GLU A 101 10.21 20.37 2.14
N PRO A 102 11.38 21.06 2.18
CA PRO A 102 12.30 21.14 3.32
C PRO A 102 11.70 21.99 4.45
N GLY A 103 12.18 21.80 5.68
CA GLY A 103 11.80 22.64 6.83
C GLY A 103 10.79 22.02 7.80
N HIS A 104 10.47 20.73 7.69
CA HIS A 104 9.65 20.03 8.68
C HIS A 104 10.27 20.14 10.08
N TRP A 105 11.59 19.93 10.16
CA TRP A 105 12.36 20.01 11.40
C TRP A 105 13.37 21.16 11.33
N GLN A 106 13.45 21.94 12.39
CA GLN A 106 14.36 23.06 12.60
C GLN A 106 15.26 22.75 13.81
N THR A 107 16.50 23.24 13.80
CA THR A 107 17.46 23.01 14.90
C THR A 107 17.64 24.28 15.72
N SER A 108 17.54 24.17 17.05
CA SER A 108 17.93 25.21 18.02
C SER A 108 18.60 24.55 19.22
N ASP A 109 19.78 25.02 19.60
CA ASP A 109 20.51 24.61 20.81
C ASP A 109 20.58 23.09 21.04
N ASP A 110 21.11 22.36 20.05
CA ASP A 110 21.24 20.88 20.03
C ASP A 110 19.92 20.09 20.09
N SER A 111 18.78 20.77 19.92
CA SER A 111 17.46 20.15 19.88
C SER A 111 16.74 20.43 18.55
N TRP A 112 15.78 19.56 18.24
CA TRP A 112 14.95 19.66 17.06
C TRP A 112 13.55 20.14 17.41
N HIS A 113 13.04 21.07 16.63
CA HIS A 113 11.68 21.59 16.73
C HIS A 113 10.94 21.33 15.42
N MET A 114 9.66 21.02 15.51
CA MET A 114 8.80 20.95 14.32
C MET A 114 8.49 22.37 13.87
N SER A 115 8.47 22.66 12.56
CA SER A 115 8.08 23.99 12.09
C SER A 115 6.61 24.28 12.36
N ASP A 116 6.27 25.55 12.57
CA ASP A 116 4.90 26.01 12.87
C ASP A 116 3.85 25.46 11.90
N ALA A 117 4.18 25.40 10.60
CA ALA A 117 3.26 24.88 9.58
C ALA A 117 3.01 23.37 9.74
N ALA A 118 4.06 22.60 10.00
CA ALA A 118 3.96 21.16 10.22
C ALA A 118 3.28 20.87 11.56
N GLU A 119 3.64 21.58 12.63
CA GLU A 119 3.04 21.41 13.95
C GLU A 119 1.55 21.74 13.92
N ALA A 120 1.15 22.89 13.35
CA ALA A 120 -0.26 23.28 13.23
C ALA A 120 -1.09 22.21 12.47
N HIS A 121 -0.49 21.55 11.49
CA HIS A 121 -1.13 20.47 10.75
C HIS A 121 -1.05 19.10 11.44
N LEU A 122 -0.09 18.82 12.32
CA LEU A 122 0.11 17.48 12.89
C LEU A 122 -0.36 17.36 14.34
N LYS A 123 -0.54 18.47 15.05
CA LYS A 123 -0.88 18.51 16.49
C LYS A 123 -2.24 17.88 16.83
N TRP A 124 -3.22 17.94 15.92
CA TRP A 124 -4.49 17.22 16.03
C TRP A 124 -4.43 15.72 15.66
N HIS A 125 -3.28 15.22 15.20
CA HIS A 125 -3.02 13.82 14.88
C HIS A 125 -2.05 13.14 15.85
N LEU A 126 -1.10 13.90 16.41
CA LEU A 126 0.05 13.40 17.16
C LEU A 126 0.04 13.96 18.60
N PRO A 127 -0.51 13.21 19.58
CA PRO A 127 -0.54 13.61 21.00
C PRO A 127 0.78 14.14 21.55
N VAL A 128 1.92 13.57 21.14
CA VAL A 128 3.25 13.96 21.63
C VAL A 128 3.55 15.45 21.42
N LEU A 129 2.96 16.09 20.40
CA LEU A 129 3.14 17.52 20.11
C LEU A 129 2.40 18.44 21.09
N HIS A 130 1.52 17.89 21.94
CA HIS A 130 0.93 18.62 23.07
C HIS A 130 1.77 18.49 24.34
N GLU A 131 2.57 17.44 24.43
CA GLU A 131 3.36 17.12 25.63
C GLU A 131 4.77 17.75 25.56
N ARG A 132 5.33 17.92 24.36
CA ARG A 132 6.66 18.51 24.16
C ARG A 132 6.80 19.30 22.86
N GLN A 133 7.73 20.24 22.88
CA GLN A 133 8.01 21.18 21.78
C GLN A 133 9.41 20.98 21.17
N SER A 134 10.25 20.17 21.82
CA SER A 134 11.60 19.84 21.37
C SER A 134 11.82 18.33 21.41
N PHE A 135 12.70 17.85 20.54
CA PHE A 135 13.06 16.45 20.37
C PHE A 135 14.58 16.32 20.27
N SER A 136 15.11 15.21 20.77
CA SER A 136 16.46 14.76 20.44
C SER A 136 16.33 13.62 19.45
N PHE A 137 17.20 13.55 18.43
CA PHE A 137 17.18 12.45 17.46
C PHE A 137 18.55 11.78 17.45
N PRO A 138 18.84 10.89 18.42
CA PRO A 138 20.17 10.30 18.58
C PRO A 138 20.48 9.30 17.46
N GLU A 139 19.47 8.70 16.82
CA GLU A 139 19.68 7.84 15.67
C GLU A 139 20.07 8.63 14.42
N ALA A 140 21.08 8.15 13.70
CA ALA A 140 21.30 8.48 12.30
C ALA A 140 20.26 7.77 11.39
N LEU A 141 18.98 7.80 11.76
CA LEU A 141 17.84 7.31 10.99
C LEU A 141 16.86 8.45 10.75
N HIS A 142 16.44 8.62 9.50
CA HIS A 142 15.37 9.54 9.13
C HIS A 142 14.28 8.77 8.39
N ILE A 143 13.07 8.78 8.95
CA ILE A 143 11.90 8.11 8.40
C ILE A 143 11.02 9.13 7.69
N ARG A 144 10.76 8.93 6.40
CA ARG A 144 9.79 9.73 5.64
C ARG A 144 8.45 9.01 5.59
N TRP A 145 7.32 9.71 5.72
CA TRP A 145 6.01 9.07 5.60
C TRP A 145 5.06 9.82 4.69
N GLU A 146 4.27 9.06 3.93
CA GLU A 146 3.39 9.60 2.90
C GLU A 146 2.36 8.57 2.39
N HIS A 147 1.36 9.02 1.64
CA HIS A 147 0.38 8.18 0.96
C HIS A 147 0.61 8.06 -0.55
N ARG A 148 1.82 8.35 -1.02
CA ARG A 148 2.20 8.38 -2.44
C ARG A 148 2.87 7.10 -2.90
N LEU A 149 2.83 6.83 -4.21
CA LEU A 149 3.43 5.65 -4.83
C LEU A 149 4.88 5.87 -5.27
N ASP A 150 5.25 7.12 -5.57
CA ASP A 150 6.56 7.52 -6.09
C ASP A 150 7.68 7.45 -5.04
N PHE A 151 7.35 7.18 -3.78
CA PHE A 151 8.34 6.78 -2.78
C PHE A 151 9.08 5.50 -3.18
N ALA A 152 8.47 4.62 -3.99
CA ALA A 152 9.16 3.43 -4.49
C ALA A 152 10.16 3.75 -5.61
N ALA A 153 10.10 4.93 -6.21
CA ALA A 153 11.07 5.37 -7.24
C ALA A 153 12.41 5.79 -6.64
N SER A 154 12.47 5.98 -5.32
CA SER A 154 13.72 6.24 -4.62
C SER A 154 14.55 4.95 -4.46
N GLU A 155 15.82 5.10 -4.05
CA GLU A 155 16.67 3.96 -3.71
C GLU A 155 16.00 3.02 -2.70
N ALA A 156 16.23 1.72 -2.87
CA ALA A 156 15.68 0.68 -2.03
C ALA A 156 16.01 0.93 -0.56
N ARG A 157 14.98 0.97 0.28
CA ARG A 157 15.09 1.29 1.71
C ARG A 157 14.04 0.55 2.53
N PRO A 158 14.28 0.33 3.83
CA PRO A 158 13.28 -0.24 4.72
C PRO A 158 11.96 0.52 4.62
N THR A 159 10.90 -0.19 4.25
CA THR A 159 9.58 0.36 4.01
C THR A 159 8.56 -0.32 4.90
N ILE A 160 7.80 0.46 5.67
CA ILE A 160 6.68 -0.02 6.46
C ILE A 160 5.40 0.25 5.67
N LEU A 161 4.71 -0.79 5.24
CA LEU A 161 3.37 -0.70 4.67
C LEU A 161 2.35 -0.80 5.81
N PHE A 162 1.81 0.34 6.25
CA PHE A 162 0.80 0.39 7.30
C PHE A 162 -0.60 0.32 6.69
N VAL A 163 -1.36 -0.73 7.03
CA VAL A 163 -2.70 -0.98 6.50
C VAL A 163 -3.71 -1.19 7.62
N ARG A 164 -4.97 -1.25 7.26
CA ARG A 164 -6.11 -1.61 8.10
C ARG A 164 -7.05 -2.46 7.27
N ASP A 165 -7.99 -3.17 7.89
CA ASP A 165 -9.11 -3.77 7.16
C ASP A 165 -9.72 -2.70 6.23
N PRO A 166 -9.67 -2.89 4.90
CA PRO A 166 -10.10 -1.87 3.96
C PRO A 166 -11.57 -1.51 4.15
N ARG A 167 -12.39 -2.43 4.68
CA ARG A 167 -13.80 -2.17 4.99
C ARG A 167 -13.95 -1.11 6.08
N ASP A 168 -13.13 -1.17 7.12
CA ASP A 168 -13.10 -0.18 8.19
C ASP A 168 -12.40 1.12 7.76
N ALA A 169 -11.30 1.03 7.02
CA ALA A 169 -10.54 2.20 6.58
C ALA A 169 -11.38 3.09 5.65
N VAL A 170 -12.06 2.48 4.66
CA VAL A 170 -12.95 3.16 3.70
C VAL A 170 -14.17 3.73 4.41
N TYR A 171 -14.82 2.97 5.30
CA TYR A 171 -15.97 3.47 6.04
C TYR A 171 -15.61 4.59 7.02
N SER A 172 -14.48 4.46 7.69
CA SER A 172 -14.00 5.51 8.59
C SER A 172 -13.70 6.80 7.84
N LEU A 173 -13.08 6.74 6.66
CA LEU A 173 -12.90 7.92 5.81
C LEU A 173 -14.24 8.50 5.34
N TYR A 174 -15.17 7.67 4.88
CA TYR A 174 -16.53 8.09 4.52
C TYR A 174 -17.18 8.91 5.64
N ARG A 175 -17.16 8.39 6.87
CA ARG A 175 -17.75 9.06 8.04
C ARG A 175 -17.07 10.39 8.38
N ARG A 176 -15.78 10.54 8.09
CA ARG A 176 -15.02 11.77 8.35
C ARG A 176 -15.30 12.86 7.33
N SER A 177 -15.37 12.49 6.05
CA SER A 177 -15.23 13.47 4.97
C SER A 177 -16.41 13.55 4.00
N TYR A 178 -17.31 12.54 4.00
CA TYR A 178 -18.32 12.39 2.95
C TYR A 178 -19.74 12.14 3.46
N ALA A 179 -19.92 11.69 4.70
CA ALA A 179 -21.23 11.28 5.22
C ALA A 179 -22.29 12.40 5.23
N GLU A 180 -21.88 13.66 5.29
CA GLU A 180 -22.78 14.81 5.20
C GLU A 180 -23.25 15.12 3.78
N ARG A 181 -22.60 14.58 2.75
CA ARG A 181 -22.82 14.96 1.34
C ARG A 181 -23.32 13.82 0.46
N MET A 182 -23.17 12.57 0.89
CA MET A 182 -23.61 11.42 0.12
C MET A 182 -23.86 10.19 1.00
N SER A 183 -24.65 9.25 0.47
CA SER A 183 -24.85 7.95 1.08
C SER A 183 -23.57 7.10 0.98
N PHE A 184 -23.43 6.13 1.89
CA PHE A 184 -22.27 5.25 1.90
C PHE A 184 -22.17 4.40 0.63
N LEU A 185 -23.31 3.91 0.12
CA LEU A 185 -23.33 3.16 -1.14
C LEU A 185 -22.96 4.04 -2.34
N GLY A 186 -23.37 5.32 -2.33
CA GLY A 186 -22.92 6.30 -3.32
C GLY A 186 -21.41 6.50 -3.27
N TYR A 187 -20.84 6.61 -2.06
CA TYR A 187 -19.40 6.72 -1.85
C TYR A 187 -18.63 5.48 -2.33
N LEU A 188 -19.08 4.26 -2.00
CA LEU A 188 -18.44 3.01 -2.44
C LEU A 188 -18.40 2.82 -3.96
N ASN A 189 -19.31 3.47 -4.69
CA ASN A 189 -19.36 3.41 -6.15
C ASN A 189 -18.81 4.67 -6.83
N ARG A 190 -18.40 5.69 -6.05
CA ARG A 190 -17.85 6.94 -6.57
C ARG A 190 -16.37 6.75 -6.87
N PRO A 191 -15.95 6.83 -8.13
CA PRO A 191 -14.53 6.94 -8.42
C PRO A 191 -13.97 8.21 -7.78
N ASP A 192 -12.90 8.06 -7.00
CA ASP A 192 -12.31 9.19 -6.29
C ASP A 192 -11.01 9.65 -6.99
N ILE A 193 -10.71 10.93 -6.83
CA ILE A 193 -9.47 11.52 -7.31
C ILE A 193 -8.72 11.98 -6.07
N TRP A 194 -7.45 11.62 -6.02
CA TRP A 194 -6.57 11.94 -4.92
C TRP A 194 -5.45 12.83 -5.45
N PRO A 195 -5.75 14.11 -5.73
CA PRO A 195 -4.79 15.00 -6.39
C PRO A 195 -3.49 15.14 -5.57
N ASP A 196 -3.59 15.08 -4.25
CA ASP A 196 -2.45 15.27 -3.35
C ASP A 196 -1.63 13.98 -3.12
N HIS A 197 -2.23 12.79 -3.35
CA HIS A 197 -1.59 11.51 -3.05
C HIS A 197 -1.21 10.70 -4.29
N PHE A 198 -2.03 10.75 -5.34
CA PHE A 198 -1.78 10.07 -6.61
C PHE A 198 -2.46 10.80 -7.79
N PRO A 199 -1.94 11.99 -8.16
CA PRO A 199 -2.56 12.86 -9.16
C PRO A 199 -2.68 12.19 -10.52
N GLY A 200 -3.92 12.01 -10.97
CA GLY A 200 -4.25 11.41 -12.26
C GLY A 200 -4.18 9.89 -12.31
N LEU A 201 -3.93 9.22 -11.18
CA LEU A 201 -3.87 7.75 -11.10
C LEU A 201 -5.15 7.15 -10.53
N PHE A 202 -5.36 5.88 -10.86
CA PHE A 202 -6.49 5.01 -10.52
C PHE A 202 -7.85 5.53 -10.99
N GLN A 203 -8.31 6.66 -10.46
CA GLN A 203 -9.66 7.18 -10.70
C GLN A 203 -10.72 6.07 -10.55
N MET A 204 -10.56 5.25 -9.52
CA MET A 204 -11.40 4.10 -9.19
C MET A 204 -12.18 4.35 -7.91
N PRO A 205 -13.24 3.57 -7.63
CA PRO A 205 -13.92 3.65 -6.35
C PRO A 205 -12.98 3.30 -5.16
N PRO A 206 -13.39 3.62 -3.92
CA PRO A 206 -12.51 3.55 -2.76
C PRO A 206 -11.86 2.19 -2.53
N MET A 207 -12.64 1.10 -2.68
CA MET A 207 -12.14 -0.27 -2.44
C MET A 207 -11.09 -0.68 -3.47
N GLU A 208 -11.32 -0.36 -4.75
CA GLU A 208 -10.38 -0.66 -5.82
C GLU A 208 -9.13 0.23 -5.73
N SER A 209 -9.27 1.51 -5.39
CA SER A 209 -8.12 2.39 -5.16
C SER A 209 -7.24 1.90 -4.00
N PHE A 210 -7.87 1.47 -2.90
CA PHE A 210 -7.17 0.83 -1.79
C PHE A 210 -6.44 -0.43 -2.28
N ALA A 211 -7.13 -1.27 -3.08
CA ALA A 211 -6.55 -2.50 -3.59
C ALA A 211 -5.33 -2.27 -4.50
N TYR A 212 -5.39 -1.29 -5.40
CA TYR A 212 -4.23 -0.97 -6.25
C TYR A 212 -3.06 -0.47 -5.41
N PHE A 213 -3.31 0.41 -4.43
CA PHE A 213 -2.26 0.93 -3.55
C PHE A 213 -1.58 -0.20 -2.77
N SER A 214 -2.35 -1.07 -2.09
CA SER A 214 -1.73 -2.08 -1.22
C SER A 214 -1.13 -3.25 -2.01
N TRP A 215 -1.63 -3.58 -3.21
CA TRP A 215 -0.97 -4.58 -4.06
C TRP A 215 0.34 -4.06 -4.62
N TYR A 216 0.37 -2.79 -5.06
CA TYR A 216 1.59 -2.12 -5.49
C TYR A 216 2.69 -2.18 -4.43
N TRP A 217 2.39 -1.75 -3.19
CA TRP A 217 3.38 -1.72 -2.12
C TRP A 217 3.77 -3.11 -1.60
N GLN A 218 2.87 -4.10 -1.65
CA GLN A 218 3.24 -5.49 -1.37
C GLN A 218 4.18 -6.05 -2.44
N ALA A 219 3.95 -5.75 -3.72
CA ALA A 219 4.82 -6.20 -4.80
C ALA A 219 6.24 -5.61 -4.69
N MET A 220 6.38 -4.40 -4.13
CA MET A 220 7.71 -3.80 -3.87
C MET A 220 8.59 -4.62 -2.93
N ALA A 221 8.04 -5.59 -2.19
CA ALA A 221 8.83 -6.54 -1.40
C ALA A 221 9.84 -7.35 -2.25
N GLU A 222 9.65 -7.43 -3.57
CA GLU A 222 10.59 -8.06 -4.51
C GLU A 222 11.85 -7.22 -4.76
N ALA A 223 11.82 -5.90 -4.53
CA ALA A 223 12.96 -4.99 -4.77
C ALA A 223 13.48 -4.29 -3.52
N MET A 224 12.71 -4.26 -2.42
CA MET A 224 13.13 -3.61 -1.18
C MET A 224 12.54 -4.30 0.05
N PRO A 225 13.16 -4.15 1.24
CA PRO A 225 12.57 -4.67 2.47
C PRO A 225 11.24 -3.97 2.76
N VAL A 226 10.15 -4.73 2.76
CA VAL A 226 8.81 -4.23 3.11
C VAL A 226 8.28 -4.99 4.33
N LYS A 227 7.94 -4.28 5.40
CA LYS A 227 7.21 -4.83 6.55
C LYS A 227 5.75 -4.39 6.51
N LEU A 228 4.84 -5.35 6.44
CA LEU A 228 3.41 -5.12 6.59
C LEU A 228 3.08 -4.92 8.07
N VAL A 229 2.40 -3.82 8.40
CA VAL A 229 1.87 -3.55 9.74
C VAL A 229 0.36 -3.34 9.62
N ARG A 230 -0.42 -4.11 10.37
CA ARG A 230 -1.88 -4.00 10.38
C ARG A 230 -2.34 -3.23 11.60
N PHE A 231 -3.28 -2.31 11.41
CA PHE A 231 -3.94 -1.59 12.50
C PHE A 231 -4.56 -2.54 13.52
N GLU A 232 -5.06 -3.67 13.07
CA GLU A 232 -5.65 -4.70 13.91
C GLU A 232 -4.61 -5.30 14.88
N ASP A 233 -3.38 -5.51 14.42
CA ASP A 233 -2.28 -6.02 15.25
C ASP A 233 -1.84 -4.95 16.27
N VAL A 234 -1.76 -3.68 15.84
CA VAL A 234 -1.54 -2.54 16.73
C VAL A 234 -2.59 -2.48 17.84
N LYS A 235 -3.86 -2.75 17.51
CA LYS A 235 -4.96 -2.72 18.49
C LYS A 235 -4.96 -3.91 19.43
N ALA A 236 -4.49 -5.07 18.98
CA ALA A 236 -4.46 -6.29 19.78
C ALA A 236 -3.22 -6.36 20.69
N SER A 237 -2.06 -5.96 20.18
CA SER A 237 -0.74 -6.13 20.81
C SER A 237 0.18 -4.95 20.41
N PRO A 238 -0.09 -3.74 20.95
CA PRO A 238 0.59 -2.52 20.51
C PRO A 238 2.10 -2.52 20.79
N VAL A 239 2.52 -3.06 21.94
CA VAL A 239 3.94 -3.08 22.36
C VAL A 239 4.73 -4.07 21.50
N GLU A 240 4.19 -5.26 21.27
CA GLU A 240 4.77 -6.27 20.41
C GLU A 240 4.87 -5.78 18.97
N THR A 241 3.81 -5.16 18.45
CA THR A 241 3.82 -4.57 17.10
C THR A 241 4.86 -3.47 16.97
N LEU A 242 5.00 -2.60 17.98
CA LEU A 242 6.01 -1.54 17.99
C LEU A 242 7.43 -2.12 18.03
N ARG A 243 7.68 -3.11 18.90
CA ARG A 243 8.96 -3.84 18.97
C ARG A 243 9.33 -4.43 17.62
N ASP A 244 8.38 -5.09 16.97
CA ASP A 244 8.50 -5.68 15.65
C ASP A 244 8.88 -4.66 14.56
N VAL A 245 8.32 -3.45 14.65
CA VAL A 245 8.65 -2.33 13.77
C VAL A 245 10.07 -1.83 14.04
N LEU A 246 10.43 -1.60 15.30
CA LEU A 246 11.76 -1.13 15.66
C LEU A 246 12.84 -2.15 15.28
N GLN A 247 12.60 -3.44 15.49
CA GLN A 247 13.52 -4.51 15.06
C GLN A 247 13.73 -4.49 13.54
N PHE A 248 12.67 -4.32 12.75
CA PHE A 248 12.78 -4.18 11.30
C PHE A 248 13.57 -2.92 10.90
N LEU A 249 13.42 -1.85 11.66
CA LEU A 249 14.21 -0.64 11.50
C LEU A 249 15.63 -0.77 12.08
N GLY A 250 15.99 -1.86 12.76
CA GLY A 250 17.30 -2.01 13.40
C GLY A 250 17.51 -1.09 14.61
N ILE A 251 16.43 -0.71 15.30
CA ILE A 251 16.44 0.11 16.52
C ILE A 251 16.11 -0.77 17.72
N ALA A 252 16.86 -0.58 18.81
CA ALA A 252 16.57 -1.18 20.10
C ALA A 252 16.02 -0.12 21.06
N ARG A 253 15.05 -0.53 21.88
CA ARG A 253 14.45 0.22 22.98
C ARG A 253 14.13 -0.74 24.12
N SER A 254 14.10 -0.22 25.34
CA SER A 254 13.71 -0.99 26.52
C SER A 254 12.21 -1.28 26.51
N ASP A 255 11.79 -2.27 27.30
CA ASP A 255 10.38 -2.62 27.40
C ASP A 255 9.57 -1.45 27.98
N GLU A 256 10.13 -0.74 28.95
CA GLU A 256 9.53 0.44 29.56
C GLU A 256 9.29 1.56 28.53
N GLU A 257 10.28 1.85 27.68
CA GLU A 257 10.17 2.83 26.60
C GLU A 257 9.07 2.44 25.60
N LEU A 258 9.00 1.16 25.23
CA LEU A 258 7.99 0.64 24.31
C LEU A 258 6.58 0.74 24.89
N HIS A 259 6.42 0.41 26.17
CA HIS A 259 5.14 0.54 26.88
C HIS A 259 4.69 2.01 26.93
N ALA A 260 5.58 2.93 27.31
CA ALA A 260 5.28 4.36 27.38
C ALA A 260 4.90 4.94 26.02
N ALA A 261 5.63 4.59 24.96
CA ALA A 261 5.34 5.04 23.59
C ALA A 261 3.99 4.51 23.06
N ALA A 262 3.69 3.23 23.34
CA ALA A 262 2.43 2.60 22.97
C ALA A 262 1.24 3.26 23.70
N GLU A 263 1.40 3.56 24.99
CA GLU A 263 0.38 4.23 25.81
C GLU A 263 0.13 5.67 25.35
N SER A 264 1.20 6.47 25.15
CA SER A 264 1.11 7.85 24.64
C SER A 264 0.42 7.93 23.28
N SER A 265 0.57 6.88 22.46
CA SER A 265 -0.04 6.79 21.14
C SER A 265 -1.48 6.27 21.16
N GLY A 266 -2.01 5.88 22.32
CA GLY A 266 -3.33 5.29 22.48
C GLY A 266 -4.49 6.13 21.95
N PHE A 267 -5.63 5.48 21.69
CA PHE A 267 -6.82 6.14 21.14
C PHE A 267 -7.35 7.27 22.03
N GLU A 268 -7.34 7.09 23.35
CA GLU A 268 -7.82 8.11 24.28
C GLU A 268 -6.92 9.36 24.29
N LYS A 269 -5.59 9.18 24.23
CA LYS A 269 -4.63 10.29 24.07
C LYS A 269 -4.84 11.04 22.76
N ALA A 270 -5.04 10.32 21.64
CA ALA A 270 -5.38 10.92 20.35
C ALA A 270 -6.71 11.70 20.40
N ARG A 271 -7.71 11.18 21.11
CA ARG A 271 -9.00 11.85 21.30
C ARG A 271 -8.87 13.11 22.16
N GLN A 272 -8.10 13.06 23.25
CA GLN A 272 -7.82 14.20 24.11
C GLN A 272 -7.08 15.31 23.36
N ALA A 273 -6.02 14.95 22.61
CA ALA A 273 -5.28 15.88 21.75
C ALA A 273 -6.19 16.55 20.71
N MET A 274 -7.11 15.80 20.11
CA MET A 274 -8.11 16.33 19.19
C MET A 274 -9.06 17.31 19.90
N GLN A 275 -9.61 16.96 21.07
CA GLN A 275 -10.52 17.81 21.85
C GLN A 275 -9.85 19.11 22.31
N GLN A 276 -8.58 19.04 22.73
CA GLN A 276 -7.79 20.22 23.09
C GLN A 276 -7.66 21.16 21.88
N MET A 277 -7.34 20.63 20.70
CA MET A 277 -7.28 21.43 19.46
C MET A 277 -8.63 22.04 19.09
N GLU A 278 -9.74 21.33 19.28
CA GLU A 278 -11.08 21.89 19.06
C GLU A 278 -11.36 23.07 20.01
N SER A 279 -10.95 22.95 21.28
CA SER A 279 -11.05 24.01 22.28
C SER A 279 -10.19 25.22 21.90
N ASP A 280 -8.94 25.00 21.49
CA ASP A 280 -7.98 26.07 21.22
C ASP A 280 -8.31 26.84 19.94
N THR A 281 -8.86 26.16 18.92
CA THR A 281 -9.09 26.74 17.59
C THR A 281 -10.55 27.06 17.29
N GLY A 282 -11.49 26.54 18.09
CA GLY A 282 -12.93 26.59 17.81
C GLY A 282 -13.37 25.79 16.58
N LYS A 283 -12.48 24.99 15.97
CA LYS A 283 -12.78 24.17 14.79
C LYS A 283 -13.06 22.73 15.19
N THR A 284 -14.07 22.10 14.59
CA THR A 284 -14.35 20.67 14.80
C THR A 284 -13.43 19.80 13.97
N PHE A 285 -12.88 18.77 14.61
CA PHE A 285 -11.96 17.82 14.04
C PHE A 285 -12.52 16.39 14.19
N LYS A 286 -12.60 15.62 13.09
CA LYS A 286 -13.22 14.27 13.08
C LYS A 286 -12.19 13.14 12.96
N THR A 287 -10.94 13.35 13.36
CA THR A 287 -9.83 12.42 13.09
C THR A 287 -9.83 11.20 14.01
N ALA A 288 -10.02 11.36 15.31
CA ALA A 288 -10.14 10.25 16.28
C ALA A 288 -11.61 9.84 16.51
N ARG A 289 -12.19 9.08 15.57
CA ARG A 289 -13.65 8.79 15.60
C ARG A 289 -14.10 7.72 16.60
N LYS A 290 -13.53 6.50 16.51
CA LYS A 290 -13.92 5.36 17.38
C LYS A 290 -12.77 4.46 17.80
N GLY A 291 -11.69 4.38 17.00
CA GLY A 291 -10.55 3.52 17.30
C GLY A 291 -10.86 2.01 17.36
N GLN A 292 -12.03 1.59 16.85
CA GLN A 292 -12.52 0.21 16.92
C GLN A 292 -12.18 -0.60 15.67
N VAL A 293 -11.91 -1.89 15.86
CA VAL A 293 -11.74 -2.89 14.80
C VAL A 293 -13.08 -3.56 14.52
N GLY A 294 -13.40 -3.79 13.24
CA GLY A 294 -14.58 -4.53 12.81
C GLY A 294 -15.89 -3.74 12.83
N GLU A 295 -15.86 -2.40 12.86
CA GLU A 295 -17.07 -1.58 12.85
C GLU A 295 -17.89 -1.76 11.57
N TRP A 296 -17.22 -2.09 10.46
CA TRP A 296 -17.86 -2.40 9.20
C TRP A 296 -18.93 -3.50 9.33
N ARG A 297 -18.77 -4.45 10.27
CA ARG A 297 -19.74 -5.53 10.49
C ARG A 297 -21.12 -5.01 10.88
N GLN A 298 -21.16 -3.95 11.66
CA GLN A 298 -22.41 -3.33 12.11
C GLN A 298 -22.87 -2.21 11.17
N SER A 299 -21.95 -1.63 10.42
CA SER A 299 -22.22 -0.42 9.61
C SER A 299 -22.56 -0.71 8.15
N TYR A 300 -22.06 -1.82 7.59
CA TYR A 300 -22.32 -2.16 6.19
C TYR A 300 -23.69 -2.83 6.08
N SER A 301 -24.58 -2.20 5.30
CA SER A 301 -25.78 -2.87 4.80
C SER A 301 -25.43 -4.05 3.90
N PHE A 302 -26.41 -4.92 3.66
CA PHE A 302 -26.26 -6.03 2.70
C PHE A 302 -25.74 -5.54 1.34
N LEU A 303 -26.32 -4.46 0.81
CA LEU A 303 -25.91 -3.87 -0.47
C LEU A 303 -24.47 -3.35 -0.44
N ALA A 304 -24.03 -2.75 0.67
CA ALA A 304 -22.64 -2.32 0.81
C ALA A 304 -21.67 -3.51 0.77
N ARG A 305 -22.00 -4.63 1.44
CA ARG A 305 -21.17 -5.85 1.41
C ARG A 305 -21.12 -6.48 0.02
N VAL A 306 -22.26 -6.54 -0.68
CA VAL A 306 -22.34 -7.06 -2.05
C VAL A 306 -21.60 -6.14 -3.04
N SER A 307 -21.53 -4.84 -2.78
CA SER A 307 -20.79 -3.89 -3.62
C SER A 307 -19.27 -4.07 -3.60
N ILE A 308 -18.73 -4.82 -2.63
CA ILE A 308 -17.31 -5.20 -2.60
C ILE A 308 -17.08 -6.26 -3.68
N ARG A 309 -16.42 -5.84 -4.76
CA ARG A 309 -16.13 -6.65 -5.95
C ARG A 309 -14.95 -7.59 -5.72
N ASN A 310 -14.68 -8.47 -6.69
CA ASN A 310 -13.64 -9.50 -6.59
C ASN A 310 -12.27 -8.92 -6.27
N LEU A 311 -11.89 -7.77 -6.87
CA LEU A 311 -10.61 -7.13 -6.58
C LEU A 311 -10.51 -6.71 -5.10
N GLY A 312 -11.58 -6.08 -4.58
CA GLY A 312 -11.65 -5.72 -3.16
C GLY A 312 -11.64 -6.94 -2.23
N ARG A 313 -12.33 -8.02 -2.60
CA ARG A 313 -12.34 -9.29 -1.85
C ARG A 313 -10.97 -9.96 -1.84
N ALA A 314 -10.30 -10.01 -2.98
CA ALA A 314 -8.96 -10.56 -3.11
C ALA A 314 -7.95 -9.76 -2.29
N MET A 315 -8.06 -8.42 -2.26
CA MET A 315 -7.24 -7.58 -1.38
C MET A 315 -7.52 -7.88 0.11
N ILE A 316 -8.79 -7.94 0.51
CA ILE A 316 -9.18 -8.30 1.89
C ILE A 316 -8.55 -9.64 2.30
N ALA A 317 -8.61 -10.64 1.43
CA ALA A 317 -8.00 -11.94 1.67
C ALA A 317 -6.47 -11.88 1.70
N GLY A 318 -5.84 -11.18 0.75
CA GLY A 318 -4.39 -11.02 0.65
C GLY A 318 -3.76 -10.34 1.86
N LEU A 319 -4.48 -9.43 2.52
CA LEU A 319 -4.05 -8.79 3.77
C LEU A 319 -4.43 -9.57 5.04
N GLY A 320 -5.04 -10.75 4.90
CA GLY A 320 -5.41 -11.62 6.02
C GLY A 320 -6.67 -11.20 6.78
N TYR A 321 -7.62 -10.51 6.12
CA TYR A 321 -8.89 -10.07 6.72
C TYR A 321 -10.12 -10.89 6.28
N ALA A 322 -9.93 -11.96 5.50
CA ALA A 322 -11.02 -12.85 5.11
C ALA A 322 -11.63 -13.54 6.35
N GLU A 323 -12.95 -13.49 6.48
CA GLU A 323 -13.66 -14.13 7.61
C GLU A 323 -13.78 -15.65 7.43
N ASP A 324 -13.92 -16.11 6.18
CA ASP A 324 -14.02 -17.52 5.86
C ASP A 324 -12.65 -18.09 5.51
N LYS A 325 -12.11 -18.97 6.37
CA LYS A 325 -10.91 -19.76 6.07
C LYS A 325 -11.10 -20.75 4.88
N GLY A 326 -12.31 -20.85 4.33
CA GLY A 326 -12.68 -21.79 3.27
C GLY A 326 -13.32 -21.18 2.02
N GLY A 327 -13.39 -19.85 1.90
CA GLY A 327 -13.70 -19.21 0.61
C GLY A 327 -12.56 -19.47 -0.39
N PRO A 328 -12.80 -19.39 -1.72
CA PRO A 328 -11.76 -19.65 -2.71
C PRO A 328 -10.51 -18.84 -2.34
N VAL A 329 -9.50 -19.61 -1.93
CA VAL A 329 -8.16 -19.19 -1.60
C VAL A 329 -7.69 -18.22 -2.67
N SER A 330 -7.05 -17.14 -2.23
CA SER A 330 -6.38 -16.13 -3.04
C SER A 330 -6.25 -16.56 -4.50
N GLU A 331 -7.10 -16.01 -5.37
CA GLU A 331 -6.73 -15.93 -6.77
C GLU A 331 -5.42 -15.14 -6.76
N GLN A 332 -4.31 -15.89 -6.81
CA GLN A 332 -2.98 -15.32 -6.81
C GLN A 332 -2.94 -14.52 -8.09
N ILE A 333 -2.92 -13.20 -7.93
CA ILE A 333 -2.68 -12.31 -9.05
C ILE A 333 -1.40 -12.85 -9.70
N PRO A 334 -1.46 -13.23 -10.98
CA PRO A 334 -0.33 -13.80 -11.69
C PRO A 334 0.90 -12.93 -11.45
N LYS A 335 2.02 -13.57 -11.16
CA LYS A 335 3.27 -12.85 -10.90
C LYS A 335 3.90 -12.31 -12.17
N ASN A 336 3.42 -12.70 -13.35
CA ASN A 336 3.98 -12.29 -14.63
C ASN A 336 2.87 -11.97 -15.62
N TRP A 337 2.88 -10.74 -16.15
CA TRP A 337 1.94 -10.31 -17.17
C TRP A 337 1.99 -11.16 -18.44
N ARG A 338 3.14 -11.76 -18.75
CA ARG A 338 3.31 -12.65 -19.92
C ARG A 338 2.34 -13.84 -19.86
N ASP A 339 2.09 -14.38 -18.67
CA ASP A 339 1.14 -15.48 -18.48
C ASP A 339 -0.29 -15.02 -18.77
N GLN A 340 -0.66 -13.81 -18.34
CA GLN A 340 -1.99 -13.25 -18.57
C GLN A 340 -2.27 -12.94 -20.04
N LEU A 341 -1.29 -12.41 -20.77
CA LEU A 341 -1.45 -12.19 -22.21
C LEU A 341 -1.70 -13.49 -22.98
N SER A 342 -1.18 -14.61 -22.48
CA SER A 342 -1.39 -15.91 -23.13
C SER A 342 -2.84 -16.39 -23.06
N GLN A 343 -3.58 -16.01 -22.02
CA GLN A 343 -4.92 -16.53 -21.70
C GLN A 343 -6.07 -15.62 -22.14
N GLY A 344 -5.84 -14.31 -22.32
CA GLY A 344 -6.92 -13.33 -22.49
C GLY A 344 -6.83 -12.42 -23.70
N ILE A 345 -5.72 -12.47 -24.47
CA ILE A 345 -5.44 -11.54 -25.57
C ILE A 345 -5.25 -12.30 -26.89
N PRO A 346 -5.94 -11.89 -27.99
CA PRO A 346 -5.74 -12.47 -29.31
C PRO A 346 -4.28 -12.44 -29.76
N PRO A 347 -3.78 -13.43 -30.53
CA PRO A 347 -2.37 -13.50 -30.92
C PRO A 347 -1.82 -12.23 -31.58
N ALA A 348 -2.58 -11.59 -32.47
CA ALA A 348 -2.17 -10.35 -33.14
C ALA A 348 -1.93 -9.20 -32.13
N LEU A 349 -2.85 -9.03 -31.17
CA LEU A 349 -2.74 -8.02 -30.12
C LEU A 349 -1.63 -8.36 -29.11
N ARG A 350 -1.39 -9.65 -28.87
CA ARG A 350 -0.35 -10.11 -27.94
C ARG A 350 1.02 -9.60 -28.35
N SER A 351 1.43 -9.78 -29.60
CA SER A 351 2.74 -9.31 -30.09
C SER A 351 2.91 -7.81 -29.92
N LEU A 352 1.86 -7.04 -30.22
CA LEU A 352 1.88 -5.58 -30.04
C LEU A 352 2.03 -5.17 -28.57
N VAL A 353 1.21 -5.75 -27.69
CA VAL A 353 1.24 -5.45 -26.25
C VAL A 353 2.56 -5.89 -25.62
N THR A 354 3.08 -7.06 -25.99
CA THR A 354 4.39 -7.54 -25.55
C THR A 354 5.48 -6.53 -25.92
N ALA A 355 5.52 -6.07 -27.18
CA ALA A 355 6.50 -5.08 -27.62
C ALA A 355 6.42 -3.78 -26.81
N TRP A 356 5.21 -3.31 -26.50
CA TRP A 356 5.02 -2.09 -25.72
C TRP A 356 5.47 -2.21 -24.26
N LEU A 357 5.12 -3.33 -23.63
CA LEU A 357 5.50 -3.61 -22.25
C LEU A 357 7.01 -3.80 -22.14
N GLU A 358 7.61 -4.56 -23.06
CA GLU A 358 9.08 -4.73 -23.11
C GLU A 358 9.78 -3.40 -23.38
N ALA A 359 9.31 -2.59 -24.33
CA ALA A 359 9.89 -1.27 -24.56
C ALA A 359 9.84 -0.39 -23.30
N THR A 360 8.73 -0.44 -22.55
CA THR A 360 8.61 0.24 -21.24
C THR A 360 9.58 -0.32 -20.20
N GLU A 361 9.73 -1.65 -20.07
CA GLU A 361 10.70 -2.31 -19.17
C GLU A 361 12.16 -1.93 -19.50
N HIS A 362 12.43 -1.43 -20.71
CA HIS A 362 13.75 -0.99 -21.19
C HIS A 362 13.91 0.54 -21.24
N GLY A 363 13.02 1.31 -20.59
CA GLY A 363 13.16 2.77 -20.52
C GLY A 363 12.66 3.51 -21.77
N LYS A 364 12.11 2.79 -22.76
CA LYS A 364 11.68 3.30 -24.06
C LYS A 364 10.17 3.10 -24.24
N GLY A 365 9.38 3.57 -23.28
CA GLY A 365 7.93 3.42 -23.35
C GLY A 365 7.38 3.91 -24.71
N PRO A 366 6.36 3.25 -25.27
CA PRO A 366 5.94 3.52 -26.64
C PRO A 366 5.34 4.92 -26.76
N GLY A 367 5.58 5.60 -27.87
CA GLY A 367 4.96 6.89 -28.14
C GLY A 367 3.45 6.73 -28.35
N PHE A 368 2.64 7.67 -27.85
CA PHE A 368 1.18 7.62 -28.09
C PHE A 368 0.84 7.59 -29.58
N GLN A 369 1.58 8.31 -30.42
CA GLN A 369 1.37 8.30 -31.88
C GLN A 369 1.61 6.92 -32.51
N GLU A 370 2.64 6.21 -32.05
CA GLU A 370 2.96 4.85 -32.47
C GLU A 370 1.84 3.90 -32.04
N MET A 371 1.40 3.99 -30.78
CA MET A 371 0.30 3.18 -30.26
C MET A 371 -1.00 3.38 -31.05
N ALA A 372 -1.38 4.62 -31.33
CA ALA A 372 -2.58 4.96 -32.10
C ALA A 372 -2.49 4.45 -33.55
N THR A 373 -1.31 4.52 -34.16
CA THR A 373 -1.06 4.00 -35.50
C THR A 373 -1.22 2.48 -35.54
N ALA A 374 -0.63 1.77 -34.59
CA ALA A 374 -0.77 0.31 -34.50
C ALA A 374 -2.22 -0.13 -34.25
N VAL A 375 -2.97 0.58 -33.39
CA VAL A 375 -4.42 0.34 -33.21
C VAL A 375 -5.17 0.44 -34.54
N ARG A 376 -4.84 1.45 -35.36
CA ARG A 376 -5.47 1.65 -36.66
C ARG A 376 -5.14 0.54 -37.64
N GLU A 377 -3.86 0.26 -37.83
CA GLU A 377 -3.32 -0.70 -38.80
C GLU A 377 -3.75 -2.13 -38.51
N GLN A 378 -3.81 -2.52 -37.24
CA GLN A 378 -4.27 -3.85 -36.83
C GLN A 378 -5.79 -3.97 -36.69
N ALA A 379 -6.55 -2.94 -37.09
CA ALA A 379 -8.01 -2.92 -37.02
C ALA A 379 -8.58 -3.25 -35.61
N ILE A 380 -7.84 -2.92 -34.53
CA ILE A 380 -8.23 -3.24 -33.14
C ILE A 380 -9.49 -2.44 -32.77
N ALA A 381 -10.51 -3.13 -32.24
CA ALA A 381 -11.82 -2.60 -31.93
C ALA A 381 -12.48 -3.29 -30.73
N GLY A 382 -13.64 -2.79 -30.28
CA GLY A 382 -14.50 -3.46 -29.30
C GLY A 382 -13.83 -3.78 -27.96
N LYS A 383 -14.02 -5.01 -27.45
CA LYS A 383 -13.47 -5.44 -26.15
C LYS A 383 -11.95 -5.48 -26.13
N ASP A 384 -11.32 -5.81 -27.25
CA ASP A 384 -9.85 -5.89 -27.35
C ASP A 384 -9.21 -4.51 -27.33
N LEU A 385 -9.85 -3.51 -27.97
CA LEU A 385 -9.43 -2.12 -27.82
C LEU A 385 -9.52 -1.66 -26.36
N LEU A 386 -10.57 -2.06 -25.64
CA LEU A 386 -10.69 -1.72 -24.23
C LEU A 386 -9.62 -2.42 -23.36
N ARG A 387 -9.26 -3.68 -23.65
CA ARG A 387 -8.12 -4.35 -22.99
C ARG A 387 -6.80 -3.60 -23.24
N LEU A 388 -6.57 -3.17 -24.48
CA LEU A 388 -5.44 -2.34 -24.83
C LEU A 388 -5.44 -1.02 -24.05
N GLY A 389 -6.61 -0.39 -23.88
CA GLY A 389 -6.77 0.78 -23.02
C GLY A 389 -6.31 0.54 -21.58
N ALA A 390 -6.57 -0.64 -21.03
CA ALA A 390 -6.12 -1.02 -19.69
C ALA A 390 -4.59 -1.15 -19.61
N ILE A 391 -3.95 -1.67 -20.67
CA ILE A 391 -2.48 -1.72 -20.78
C ILE A 391 -1.88 -0.32 -20.88
N VAL A 392 -2.44 0.54 -21.74
CA VAL A 392 -2.00 1.93 -21.91
C VAL A 392 -2.08 2.68 -20.57
N GLU A 393 -3.15 2.48 -19.81
CA GLU A 393 -3.31 3.09 -18.49
C GLU A 393 -2.26 2.58 -17.48
N ALA A 394 -1.90 1.29 -17.50
CA ALA A 394 -0.84 0.74 -16.66
C ALA A 394 0.54 1.33 -17.01
N ILE A 395 0.88 1.43 -18.30
CA ILE A 395 2.11 2.07 -18.79
C ILE A 395 2.15 3.54 -18.32
N PHE A 396 1.03 4.26 -18.49
CA PHE A 396 0.92 5.65 -18.04
C PHE A 396 1.15 5.78 -16.53
N TYR A 397 0.60 4.89 -15.71
CA TYR A 397 0.85 4.92 -14.25
C TYR A 397 2.33 4.77 -13.93
N VAL A 398 3.02 3.81 -14.55
CA VAL A 398 4.45 3.59 -14.30
C VAL A 398 5.27 4.79 -14.75
N GLN A 399 5.03 5.32 -15.95
CA GLN A 399 5.71 6.53 -16.46
C GLN A 399 5.46 7.76 -15.59
N ARG A 400 4.31 7.82 -14.91
CA ARG A 400 3.99 8.92 -13.99
C ARG A 400 4.69 8.80 -12.65
N ILE A 401 4.94 7.57 -12.19
CA ILE A 401 5.55 7.28 -10.88
C ILE A 401 7.08 7.28 -10.99
N PHE A 402 7.64 6.74 -12.08
CA PHE A 402 9.06 6.51 -12.25
C PHE A 402 9.63 7.33 -13.40
N ALA A 403 10.68 8.12 -13.12
CA ALA A 403 11.46 8.79 -14.16
C ALA A 403 12.25 7.78 -15.01
N ASP A 404 12.81 6.75 -14.36
CA ASP A 404 13.44 5.61 -15.03
C ASP A 404 12.52 4.38 -14.99
N THR A 405 11.88 4.12 -16.13
CA THR A 405 11.01 2.95 -16.30
C THR A 405 11.77 1.63 -16.48
N ALA A 406 13.10 1.67 -16.65
CA ALA A 406 13.95 0.48 -16.67
C ALA A 406 14.36 0.00 -15.27
N SER A 407 14.12 0.79 -14.23
CA SER A 407 14.44 0.42 -12.84
C SER A 407 13.69 -0.85 -12.40
N PRO A 408 14.28 -1.68 -11.50
CA PRO A 408 13.61 -2.87 -10.97
C PRO A 408 12.22 -2.58 -10.40
N GLN A 409 12.08 -1.48 -9.65
CA GLN A 409 10.83 -1.05 -9.04
C GLN A 409 9.79 -0.66 -10.11
N ALA A 410 10.18 0.03 -11.18
CA ALA A 410 9.27 0.35 -12.27
C ALA A 410 8.76 -0.91 -13.00
N ARG A 411 9.60 -1.92 -13.19
CA ARG A 411 9.20 -3.21 -13.79
C ARG A 411 8.20 -3.97 -12.90
N ILE A 412 8.45 -4.02 -11.59
CA ILE A 412 7.51 -4.60 -10.61
C ILE A 412 6.18 -3.85 -10.65
N ALA A 413 6.21 -2.52 -10.70
CA ALA A 413 5.01 -1.70 -10.80
C ALA A 413 4.23 -1.97 -12.09
N LEU A 414 4.92 -2.03 -13.24
CA LEU A 414 4.32 -2.33 -14.54
C LEU A 414 3.63 -3.69 -14.53
N ASN A 415 4.35 -4.71 -14.08
CA ASN A 415 3.83 -6.05 -13.95
C ASN A 415 2.60 -6.09 -13.03
N THR A 416 2.66 -5.42 -11.88
CA THR A 416 1.55 -5.36 -10.92
C THR A 416 0.31 -4.72 -11.54
N PHE A 417 0.44 -3.54 -12.16
CA PHE A 417 -0.70 -2.83 -12.74
C PHE A 417 -1.29 -3.56 -13.96
N VAL A 418 -0.45 -4.13 -14.83
CA VAL A 418 -0.92 -4.93 -15.96
C VAL A 418 -1.69 -6.15 -15.48
N ASN A 419 -1.17 -6.90 -14.50
CA ASN A 419 -1.85 -8.07 -13.97
C ASN A 419 -3.18 -7.69 -13.30
N LEU A 420 -3.21 -6.63 -12.48
CA LEU A 420 -4.47 -6.14 -11.90
C LEU A 420 -5.49 -5.77 -12.98
N ASN A 421 -5.05 -5.04 -14.00
CA ASN A 421 -5.92 -4.56 -15.09
C ASN A 421 -6.46 -5.71 -15.95
N LEU A 422 -5.64 -6.70 -16.29
CA LEU A 422 -6.07 -7.83 -17.12
C LEU A 422 -6.89 -8.85 -16.35
N PHE A 423 -6.42 -9.22 -15.15
CA PHE A 423 -7.07 -10.25 -14.34
C PHE A 423 -8.46 -9.82 -13.88
N TYR A 424 -8.63 -8.55 -13.51
CA TYR A 424 -9.92 -7.99 -13.08
C TYR A 424 -10.64 -7.19 -14.19
N PHE A 425 -10.29 -7.41 -15.46
CA PHE A 425 -10.78 -6.63 -16.59
C PHE A 425 -12.32 -6.61 -16.72
N ASP A 426 -13.01 -7.69 -16.32
CA ASP A 426 -14.47 -7.74 -16.40
C ASP A 426 -15.18 -6.90 -15.34
N GLN A 427 -14.44 -6.34 -14.36
CA GLN A 427 -14.99 -5.37 -13.41
C GLN A 427 -15.08 -3.97 -14.03
N TRP A 428 -16.23 -3.33 -13.87
CA TRP A 428 -16.46 -2.02 -14.48
C TRP A 428 -15.47 -0.92 -14.04
N PRO A 429 -14.94 -0.86 -12.79
CA PRO A 429 -13.95 0.16 -12.44
C PRO A 429 -12.68 0.06 -13.29
N VAL A 430 -12.23 -1.18 -13.55
CA VAL A 430 -11.07 -1.45 -14.40
C VAL A 430 -11.38 -1.08 -15.86
N GLN A 431 -12.58 -1.36 -16.35
CA GLN A 431 -13.03 -0.92 -17.68
C GLN A 431 -13.09 0.60 -17.82
N VAL A 432 -13.45 1.32 -16.74
CA VAL A 432 -13.44 2.79 -16.74
C VAL A 432 -12.02 3.34 -16.73
N ALA A 433 -11.11 2.75 -15.96
CA ALA A 433 -9.68 3.10 -16.01
C ALA A 433 -9.10 2.83 -17.42
N ALA A 434 -9.45 1.70 -18.03
CA ALA A 434 -9.06 1.36 -19.40
C ALA A 434 -9.59 2.37 -20.43
N TRP A 435 -10.81 2.85 -20.26
CA TRP A 435 -11.38 3.91 -21.09
C TRP A 435 -10.66 5.24 -20.92
N SER A 436 -10.17 5.56 -19.72
CA SER A 436 -9.30 6.73 -19.49
C SER A 436 -7.98 6.61 -20.27
N GLY A 437 -7.39 5.42 -20.33
CA GLY A 437 -6.20 5.16 -21.15
C GLY A 437 -6.45 5.41 -22.64
N LEU A 438 -7.60 4.96 -23.17
CA LEU A 438 -7.99 5.24 -24.56
C LEU A 438 -8.27 6.72 -24.82
N ARG A 439 -8.92 7.40 -23.87
CA ARG A 439 -9.15 8.85 -23.95
C ARG A 439 -7.83 9.61 -24.00
N ARG A 440 -6.86 9.21 -23.20
CA ARG A 440 -5.52 9.80 -23.21
C ARG A 440 -4.88 9.62 -24.58
N LEU A 441 -4.91 8.40 -25.12
CA LEU A 441 -4.39 8.11 -26.45
C LEU A 441 -5.05 8.99 -27.54
N GLU A 442 -6.37 9.15 -27.52
CA GLU A 442 -7.10 10.03 -28.44
C GLU A 442 -6.76 11.52 -28.25
N THR A 443 -6.69 12.01 -27.01
CA THR A 443 -6.33 13.41 -26.72
C THR A 443 -4.92 13.75 -27.20
N GLU A 444 -3.95 12.87 -26.96
CA GLU A 444 -2.54 13.14 -27.25
C GLU A 444 -2.21 13.00 -28.75
N THR A 445 -3.01 12.26 -29.51
CA THR A 445 -2.75 11.97 -30.94
C THR A 445 -3.73 12.65 -31.89
N GLY A 446 -4.88 13.13 -31.38
CA GLY A 446 -6.01 13.59 -32.19
C GLY A 446 -6.72 12.47 -32.97
N ALA A 447 -6.28 11.22 -32.86
CA ALA A 447 -6.89 10.10 -33.57
C ALA A 447 -8.22 9.68 -32.92
N PRO A 448 -9.29 9.39 -33.69
CA PRO A 448 -10.61 9.06 -33.15
C PRO A 448 -10.69 7.62 -32.60
N ILE A 449 -9.83 7.27 -31.64
CA ILE A 449 -9.66 5.92 -31.10
C ILE A 449 -10.97 5.39 -30.50
N LEU A 450 -11.70 6.20 -29.73
CA LEU A 450 -12.91 5.76 -29.04
C LEU A 450 -14.04 5.35 -29.99
N GLN A 451 -14.07 5.88 -31.22
CA GLN A 451 -15.08 5.52 -32.22
C GLN A 451 -15.07 4.00 -32.50
N ARG A 452 -13.91 3.36 -32.37
CA ARG A 452 -13.70 1.92 -32.60
C ARG A 452 -14.22 1.01 -31.49
N LEU A 453 -14.64 1.54 -30.35
CA LEU A 453 -15.30 0.73 -29.30
C LEU A 453 -16.71 0.27 -29.73
N GLY A 454 -17.31 0.93 -30.73
CA GLY A 454 -18.71 0.76 -31.11
C GLY A 454 -19.66 1.54 -30.22
N ASN A 455 -20.83 1.86 -30.77
CA ASN A 455 -21.82 2.76 -30.13
C ASN A 455 -22.29 2.24 -28.76
N TYR A 456 -22.53 0.94 -28.63
CA TYR A 456 -23.01 0.34 -27.39
C TYR A 456 -22.01 0.48 -26.24
N GLN A 457 -20.74 0.13 -26.46
CA GLN A 457 -19.71 0.21 -25.42
C GLN A 457 -19.43 1.66 -25.04
N GLN A 458 -19.37 2.56 -26.03
CA GLN A 458 -19.25 3.99 -25.74
C GLN A 458 -20.44 4.49 -24.92
N TYR A 459 -21.67 4.10 -25.26
CA TYR A 459 -22.86 4.51 -24.52
C TYR A 459 -22.83 3.99 -23.08
N ARG A 460 -22.52 2.70 -22.88
CA ARG A 460 -22.38 2.06 -21.56
C ARG A 460 -21.32 2.78 -20.71
N LEU A 461 -20.12 3.01 -21.26
CA LEU A 461 -19.04 3.71 -20.56
C LEU A 461 -19.37 5.18 -20.31
N ARG A 462 -20.08 5.86 -21.23
CA ARG A 462 -20.58 7.22 -21.02
C ARG A 462 -21.63 7.27 -19.92
N ILE A 463 -22.50 6.27 -19.77
CA ILE A 463 -23.44 6.20 -18.64
C ILE A 463 -22.67 6.04 -17.34
N LEU A 464 -21.76 5.05 -17.27
CA LEU A 464 -20.93 4.83 -16.08
C LEU A 464 -20.13 6.11 -15.72
N ASN A 465 -19.61 6.80 -16.73
CA ASN A 465 -18.92 8.07 -16.56
C ASN A 465 -19.85 9.28 -16.27
N ARG A 466 -21.12 9.25 -16.68
CA ARG A 466 -22.10 10.28 -16.30
C ARG A 466 -22.57 10.07 -14.88
N MET A 467 -22.77 8.82 -14.45
CA MET A 467 -22.95 8.48 -13.04
C MET A 467 -21.74 8.95 -12.21
N TRP A 468 -20.52 8.88 -12.76
CA TRP A 468 -19.32 9.50 -12.19
C TRP A 468 -19.43 11.03 -12.04
N LYS A 469 -19.87 11.77 -13.08
CA LYS A 469 -20.00 13.23 -13.00
C LYS A 469 -21.14 13.70 -12.10
N LEU A 470 -22.30 13.05 -12.14
CA LEU A 470 -23.47 13.46 -11.37
C LEU A 470 -23.24 13.29 -9.86
N ASN A 471 -22.54 12.22 -9.45
CA ASN A 471 -22.10 12.06 -8.06
C ASN A 471 -21.03 13.08 -7.62
N ARG A 472 -20.45 13.85 -8.55
CA ARG A 472 -19.49 14.93 -8.28
C ARG A 472 -20.18 16.29 -8.02
N ILE A 473 -21.44 16.44 -8.47
CA ILE A 473 -22.21 17.70 -8.41
C ILE A 473 -23.15 17.76 -7.19
N GLY A 474 -23.01 16.84 -6.21
CA GLY A 474 -23.69 16.90 -4.90
C GLY A 474 -23.29 18.09 -4.00
N LYS A 475 -22.94 19.24 -4.57
CA LYS A 475 -22.80 20.56 -3.95
C LYS A 475 -23.90 21.55 -4.42
N LEU A 476 -24.91 21.09 -5.17
CA LEU A 476 -25.98 21.95 -5.72
C LEU A 476 -27.41 21.57 -5.28
N PHE A 477 -27.55 20.75 -4.24
CA PHE A 477 -28.82 20.57 -3.52
C PHE A 477 -28.57 20.63 -2.02
#